data_AF-A0A1G2YZT4-F1
#
_entry.id   AF-A0A1G2YZT4-F1
#
_cell.length_a   1.000
_cell.length_b   1.000
_cell.length_c   1.000
_cell.angle_alpha   90.00
_cell.angle_beta   90.00
_cell.angle_gamma   90.00
#
_symmetry.space_group_name_H-M   'P 1'
#
loop_
_entity.id
_entity.type
_entity.pdbx_description
1 polymer ?
#
loop_
_entity_poly.entity_id
_entity_poly.type
_entity_poly.pdbx_seq_one_letter_code
_entity_poly.pdbx_strand_id
1 'polypeptide(L)' 'MGFVRDGADRILYVDDVEVARAAVAALEGSTGGLHIGAGKGLEPGTFWSGLIDDIRLYDRAMKP' A
#
# COMPACT_ATOMS: atom_id res chain seq x y z
N MET A 1 -4.39 8.88 0.75
CA MET A 1 -3.07 8.22 0.61
C MET A 1 -3.14 7.23 -0.56
N GLY A 2 -2.10 7.13 -1.37
CA GLY A 2 -2.01 6.16 -2.48
C GLY A 2 -0.63 5.53 -2.58
N PHE A 3 -0.57 4.23 -2.90
CA PHE A 3 0.68 3.51 -3.14
C PHE A 3 0.66 2.91 -4.54
N VAL A 4 1.64 3.25 -5.36
CA VAL A 4 1.71 2.85 -6.77
C VAL A 4 3.04 2.16 -7.05
N ARG A 5 2.99 1.10 -7.87
CA ARG A 5 4.17 0.53 -8.53
C ARG A 5 4.03 0.66 -10.04
N ASP A 6 4.99 1.31 -10.69
CA ASP A 6 4.99 1.58 -12.13
C ASP A 6 5.95 0.68 -12.94
N GLY A 7 6.39 -0.43 -12.32
CA GLY A 7 7.28 -1.42 -12.91
C GLY A 7 8.73 -1.27 -12.47
N ALA A 8 9.17 -0.06 -12.11
CA ALA A 8 10.53 0.20 -11.62
C ALA A 8 10.52 0.86 -10.22
N ASP A 9 9.57 1.75 -9.97
CA ASP A 9 9.52 2.51 -8.73
C ASP A 9 8.33 2.10 -7.86
N ARG A 10 8.49 2.31 -6.56
CA ARG A 10 7.39 2.40 -5.59
C ARG A 10 7.21 3.86 -5.22
N ILE A 11 5.99 4.36 -5.34
CA ILE A 11 5.66 5.77 -5.16
C ILE A 11 4.55 5.90 -4.11
N LEU A 12 4.74 6.82 -3.17
CA LEU A 12 3.78 7.17 -2.13
C LEU A 12 3.19 8.55 -2.41
N TYR A 13 1.86 8.61 -2.39
CA TYR A 13 1.08 9.83 -2.53
C TYR A 13 0.28 10.13 -1.25
N VAL A 14 0.26 11.39 -0.86
CA VAL A 14 -0.60 11.94 0.19
C VAL A 14 -1.38 13.07 -0.47
N ASP A 15 -2.72 13.00 -0.40
CA ASP A 15 -3.60 13.99 -1.04
C ASP A 15 -3.21 14.30 -2.49
N ASP A 16 -3.00 13.22 -3.27
CA ASP A 16 -2.60 13.25 -4.69
C ASP A 16 -1.23 13.87 -4.99
N VAL A 17 -0.45 14.23 -3.97
CA VAL A 17 0.92 14.74 -4.10
C VAL A 17 1.93 13.61 -3.82
N GLU A 18 2.90 13.43 -4.72
CA GLU A 18 4.02 12.51 -4.49
C GLU A 18 4.87 13.03 -3.33
N VAL A 19 4.98 12.21 -2.27
CA VAL A 19 5.79 12.55 -1.09
C VAL A 19 7.05 11.69 -0.96
N ALA A 20 7.09 10.54 -1.64
CA ALA A 20 8.26 9.67 -1.66
C ALA A 20 8.28 8.74 -2.88
N ARG A 21 9.50 8.43 -3.34
CA ARG A 21 9.77 7.50 -4.44
C ARG A 21 11.01 6.66 -4.13
N ALA A 22 10.96 5.38 -4.46
CA ALA A 22 12.10 4.48 -4.33
C ALA A 22 12.17 3.48 -5.50
N ALA A 23 13.34 3.37 -6.13
CA ALA A 23 13.62 2.38 -7.15
C ALA A 23 13.68 0.98 -6.54
N VAL A 24 12.86 0.06 -7.06
CA VAL A 24 12.78 -1.33 -6.62
C VAL A 24 12.63 -2.25 -7.83
N ALA A 25 13.77 -2.81 -8.24
CA ALA A 25 13.89 -3.66 -9.43
C ALA A 25 12.98 -4.89 -9.37
N ALA A 26 12.80 -5.50 -8.20
CA ALA A 26 11.94 -6.66 -8.02
C ALA A 26 11.26 -6.64 -6.64
N LEU A 27 10.04 -7.18 -6.58
CA LEU A 27 9.35 -7.48 -5.34
C LEU A 27 9.28 -8.99 -5.19
N GLU A 28 9.54 -9.47 -3.98
CA GLU A 28 9.23 -10.86 -3.64
C GLU A 28 7.72 -11.07 -3.63
N GLY A 29 7.27 -12.17 -4.23
CA GLY A 29 5.87 -12.56 -4.19
C GLY A 29 5.45 -12.88 -2.76
N SER A 30 4.24 -12.46 -2.38
CA SER A 30 3.60 -12.88 -1.14
C SER A 30 2.31 -13.61 -1.46
N THR A 31 2.11 -14.76 -0.83
CA THR A 31 0.90 -15.58 -0.94
C THR A 31 0.01 -15.48 0.29
N GLY A 32 0.41 -14.66 1.28
CA GLY A 32 -0.37 -14.44 2.49
C GLY A 32 -1.63 -13.60 2.27
N GLY A 33 -2.49 -13.54 3.29
CA GLY A 33 -3.65 -12.66 3.27
C GLY A 33 -3.25 -11.17 3.26
N LEU A 34 -4.02 -10.35 2.54
CA LEU A 34 -3.92 -8.89 2.62
C LEU A 34 -4.70 -8.41 3.83
N HIS A 35 -4.00 -7.93 4.86
CA HIS A 35 -4.61 -7.34 6.05
C HIS A 35 -4.56 -5.82 5.98
N ILE A 36 -5.70 -5.16 6.21
CA ILE A 36 -5.81 -3.69 6.29
C ILE A 36 -6.25 -3.35 7.71
N GLY A 37 -5.56 -2.39 8.34
CA GLY A 37 -5.85 -1.98 9.72
C GLY A 37 -5.38 -2.97 10.79
N ALA A 38 -4.43 -3.86 10.49
CA ALA A 38 -3.85 -4.80 11.45
C ALA A 38 -2.38 -5.09 11.15
N GLY A 39 -1.67 -5.68 12.12
CA GLY A 39 -0.32 -6.22 11.93
C GLY A 39 -0.28 -7.45 11.04
N LYS A 40 0.92 -7.81 10.56
CA LYS A 40 1.12 -8.92 9.62
C LYS A 40 0.63 -10.28 10.15
N GLY A 41 0.69 -10.51 11.46
CA GLY A 41 0.25 -11.74 12.10
C GLY A 41 -1.05 -11.60 12.90
N LEU A 42 -1.79 -10.50 12.71
CA LEU A 42 -3.06 -10.22 13.40
C LEU A 42 -2.92 -10.24 14.94
N GLU A 43 -1.79 -9.77 15.45
CA GLU A 43 -1.47 -9.82 16.86
C GLU A 43 -2.30 -8.80 17.68
N PRO A 44 -2.69 -9.12 18.93
CA PRO A 44 -3.34 -8.16 19.82
C PRO A 44 -2.54 -6.86 19.96
N GLY A 45 -3.24 -5.72 19.92
CA GLY A 45 -2.62 -4.38 20.00
C GLY A 45 -2.12 -3.82 18.68
N THR A 46 -2.18 -4.58 17.56
CA THR A 46 -1.81 -4.08 16.23
C THR A 46 -3.00 -3.56 15.42
N PHE A 47 -4.22 -3.74 15.93
CA PHE A 47 -5.45 -3.34 15.25
C PHE A 47 -5.66 -1.83 15.30
N TRP A 48 -5.98 -1.24 14.15
CA TRP A 48 -6.39 0.14 14.03
C TRP A 48 -7.79 0.33 14.63
N SER A 49 -7.97 1.40 15.41
CA SER A 49 -9.22 1.72 16.10
C SER A 49 -10.06 2.82 15.44
N GLY A 50 -9.59 3.38 14.32
CA GLY A 50 -10.29 4.43 13.58
C GLY A 50 -11.11 3.89 12.40
N LEU A 51 -11.66 4.82 11.62
CA LEU A 51 -12.39 4.51 10.39
C LEU A 51 -11.43 4.28 9.22
N ILE A 52 -11.82 3.35 8.35
CA ILE A 52 -11.18 3.06 7.05
C ILE A 52 -12.32 2.95 6.05
N ASP A 53 -12.24 3.68 4.94
CA ASP A 53 -13.27 3.68 3.89
C ASP A 53 -12.59 3.83 2.50
N ASP A 54 -13.36 3.62 1.43
CA ASP A 54 -12.96 3.86 0.03
C ASP A 54 -11.69 3.12 -0.43
N ILE A 55 -11.46 1.90 0.08
CA ILE A 55 -10.33 1.07 -0.36
C ILE A 55 -10.52 0.62 -1.81
N ARG A 56 -9.52 0.87 -2.66
CA ARG A 56 -9.49 0.44 -4.06
C ARG A 56 -8.18 -0.27 -4.36
N LEU A 57 -8.26 -1.38 -5.09
CA LEU A 57 -7.11 -2.15 -5.57
C LEU A 57 -7.15 -2.20 -7.10
N TYR A 58 -6.00 -1.94 -7.72
CA TYR A 58 -5.84 -1.93 -9.16
C TYR A 58 -4.67 -2.84 -9.55
N ASP A 59 -4.82 -3.55 -10.66
CA ASP A 59 -3.79 -4.39 -11.30
C ASP A 59 -2.90 -3.58 -12.25
N ARG A 60 -3.07 -2.25 -12.28
CA ARG A 60 -2.33 -1.30 -13.09
C ARG A 60 -1.81 -0.15 -12.24
N ALA A 61 -0.75 0.49 -12.72
CA ALA A 61 -0.30 1.75 -12.17
C ALA A 61 -1.38 2.84 -12.37
N MET A 62 -1.67 3.56 -11.30
CA MET A 62 -2.55 4.72 -11.30
C MET A 62 -1.71 5.99 -11.28
N LYS A 63 -2.19 7.03 -11.97
CA LYS A 63 -1.63 8.38 -11.90
C LYS A 63 -2.66 9.29 -11.21
N PRO A 64 -2.23 10.34 -10.51
CA PRO A 64 -3.12 11.40 -10.05
C PRO A 64 -3.97 11.96 -11.19
#